data_AF-A0A6M2CPZ2-F1
#
_entry.id   AF-A0A6M2CPZ2-F1
#
_cell.length_a   1.000
_cell.length_b   1.000
_cell.length_c   1.000
_cell.angle_alpha   90.00
_cell.angle_beta   90.00
_cell.angle_gamma   90.00
#
_symmetry.space_group_name_H-M   'P 1'
#
loop_
_entity.id
_entity.type
_entity.pdbx_description
1 polymer ?
#
loop_
_entity_poly.entity_id
_entity_poly.type
_entity_poly.pdbx_seq_one_letter_code
_entity_poly.pdbx_strand_id
1 'polypeptide(L)'
;SQTVWYTTGMGGHTEASATPAEAFSSVREILARAGKLYYNLAQSIESLPSHGPGFKYYDKDMLLLKATSCATVMCLEQCLSILQESKANFNPSGLPANSSVEWLEPSHCSDSAPDGSGSEHGSSSCKLGHTATASGSCLAGPVGDANNSGEVPDENESSDEDTSIPTEENKDAILQLLSTLKLGMDLTKVALPSYVLEPRSLLEVYADFMSYPDMFLRVADGETPEERLVMVTEWLLCSLYATRKSRSARKPYNPVLGEMFHCSWQVAGVSDVGTQVTFVAEQVSHHPPVSAFYVECLEKQMCLEASLGIKSNLMGNYVGLQFMGEVELRLLNLGEVYSIGLPTMYWRSLLSEPYIELGGRVTVACGDAVAPITFHTKPFYGGKLHCVSGEVKSATGEMVCKVSGEWDTKLELQYTDGRSKEWNISELKRQPKRCRPIDSQDNFESRRLWQPVTQALRSGNTMLASHHKCQIEERLHEQSCGKGDPEQGEMAQQTHDAKLFRLEGNVWKYKYPLGKPS
;
A
#
# COMPACT_ATOMS: atom_id res chain seq x y z
N SER A 1 -35.99 30.79 3.62
CA SER A 1 -35.84 31.37 2.28
C SER A 1 -35.76 30.25 1.27
N GLN A 2 -36.80 30.07 0.47
CA GLN A 2 -36.88 29.07 -0.59
C GLN A 2 -36.01 29.53 -1.78
N THR A 3 -35.07 28.70 -2.20
CA THR A 3 -34.32 28.93 -3.44
C THR A 3 -35.13 28.38 -4.60
N VAL A 4 -35.68 29.29 -5.40
CA VAL A 4 -36.39 29.03 -6.65
C VAL A 4 -35.37 28.66 -7.71
N TRP A 5 -35.53 27.49 -8.33
CA TRP A 5 -34.79 27.13 -9.54
C TRP A 5 -35.38 27.89 -10.72
N TYR A 6 -34.59 28.78 -11.34
CA TYR A 6 -34.93 29.38 -12.61
C TYR A 6 -34.72 28.35 -13.73
N THR A 7 -35.80 27.75 -14.21
CA THR A 7 -35.83 27.13 -15.54
C THR A 7 -36.12 28.24 -16.55
N THR A 8 -35.10 28.65 -17.31
CA THR A 8 -35.30 29.46 -18.52
C THR A 8 -36.05 28.62 -19.54
N GLY A 9 -37.36 28.85 -19.65
CA GLY A 9 -38.15 28.39 -20.79
C GLY A 9 -37.76 29.19 -22.03
N MET A 10 -37.26 28.48 -23.04
CA MET A 10 -37.36 28.91 -24.43
C MET A 10 -38.08 27.83 -25.24
N GLY A 11 -39.18 28.25 -25.87
CA GLY A 11 -39.71 27.77 -27.15
C GLY A 11 -39.83 26.28 -27.39
N GLY A 12 -41.06 25.81 -27.57
CA GLY A 12 -41.35 24.45 -28.01
C GLY A 12 -40.59 24.05 -29.28
N HIS A 13 -39.59 23.20 -29.09
CA HIS A 13 -39.13 22.25 -30.08
C HIS A 13 -39.29 20.87 -29.46
N THR A 14 -39.92 19.96 -30.21
CA THR A 14 -39.93 18.52 -29.92
C THR A 14 -38.47 18.05 -29.89
N GLU A 15 -37.85 18.00 -28.71
CA GLU A 15 -36.58 17.31 -28.54
C GLU A 15 -36.84 15.83 -28.82
N ALA A 16 -36.36 15.37 -29.98
CA ALA A 16 -36.21 13.95 -30.23
C ALA A 16 -35.44 13.36 -29.05
N SER A 17 -36.01 12.36 -28.39
CA SER A 17 -35.33 11.60 -27.33
C SER A 17 -33.97 11.14 -27.86
N ALA A 18 -32.89 11.81 -27.46
CA ALA A 18 -31.54 11.46 -27.87
C ALA A 18 -31.32 9.98 -27.58
N THR A 19 -30.78 9.25 -28.56
CA THR A 19 -30.40 7.87 -28.31
C THR A 19 -29.35 7.84 -27.20
N PRO A 20 -29.28 6.77 -26.39
CA PRO A 20 -28.24 6.69 -25.35
C PRO A 20 -26.82 6.86 -25.90
N ALA A 21 -26.57 6.52 -27.17
CA ALA A 21 -25.29 6.75 -27.83
C ALA A 21 -25.00 8.24 -28.09
N GLU A 22 -25.99 8.99 -28.57
CA GLU A 22 -25.90 10.44 -28.75
C GLU A 22 -25.73 11.16 -27.41
N ALA A 23 -26.45 10.71 -26.37
CA ALA A 23 -26.30 11.24 -25.02
C ALA A 23 -24.87 11.03 -24.47
N PHE A 24 -24.29 9.82 -24.61
CA PHE A 24 -22.91 9.58 -24.20
C PHE A 24 -21.89 10.36 -25.04
N SER A 25 -22.14 10.57 -26.33
CA SER A 25 -21.30 11.41 -27.17
C SER A 25 -21.31 12.86 -26.72
N SER A 26 -22.50 13.40 -26.41
CA SER A 26 -22.67 14.75 -25.89
C SER A 26 -21.95 14.93 -24.54
N VAL A 27 -22.10 13.96 -23.62
CA VAL A 27 -21.38 13.99 -22.34
C VAL A 27 -19.86 13.97 -22.56
N ARG A 28 -19.34 13.14 -23.48
CA ARG A 28 -17.90 13.14 -23.81
C ARG A 28 -17.41 14.50 -24.31
N GLU A 29 -18.18 15.18 -25.15
CA GLU A 29 -17.82 16.50 -25.66
C GLU A 29 -17.78 17.56 -24.54
N ILE A 30 -18.76 17.51 -23.62
CA ILE A 30 -18.80 18.37 -22.44
C ILE A 30 -17.58 18.10 -21.54
N LEU A 31 -17.22 16.84 -21.32
CA LEU A 31 -16.03 16.46 -20.54
C LEU A 31 -14.74 16.92 -21.20
N ALA A 32 -14.60 16.77 -22.52
CA ALA A 32 -13.44 17.27 -23.26
C ALA A 32 -13.30 18.80 -23.11
N ARG A 33 -14.43 19.52 -23.14
CA ARG A 33 -14.45 20.98 -22.90
C ARG A 33 -14.08 21.32 -21.46
N ALA A 34 -14.61 20.59 -20.48
CA ALA A 34 -14.26 20.76 -19.06
C ALA A 34 -12.77 20.49 -18.80
N GLY A 35 -12.21 19.44 -19.42
CA GLY A 35 -10.78 19.14 -19.38
C GLY A 35 -9.92 20.27 -19.95
N LYS A 36 -10.33 20.87 -21.07
CA LYS A 36 -9.64 22.05 -21.64
C LYS A 36 -9.71 23.28 -20.74
N LEU A 37 -10.85 23.52 -20.09
CA LEU A 37 -11.01 24.61 -19.13
C LEU A 37 -10.10 24.40 -17.91
N TYR A 38 -10.05 23.18 -17.38
CA TYR A 38 -9.12 22.81 -16.32
C TYR A 38 -7.66 23.02 -16.74
N TYR A 39 -7.27 22.55 -17.93
CA TYR A 39 -5.90 22.71 -18.44
C TYR A 39 -5.47 24.18 -18.49
N ASN A 40 -6.33 25.05 -19.05
CA ASN A 40 -6.06 26.49 -19.11
C ASN A 40 -5.97 27.12 -17.71
N LEU A 41 -6.83 26.71 -16.78
CA LEU A 41 -6.79 27.16 -15.39
C LEU A 41 -5.48 26.73 -14.71
N ALA A 42 -5.07 25.47 -14.88
CA ALA A 42 -3.83 24.94 -14.32
C ALA A 42 -2.60 25.71 -14.85
N GLN A 43 -2.52 25.94 -16.17
CA GLN A 43 -1.46 26.76 -16.77
C GLN A 43 -1.45 28.20 -16.24
N SER A 44 -2.63 28.81 -16.09
CA SER A 44 -2.75 30.17 -15.57
C SER A 44 -2.24 30.26 -14.13
N ILE A 45 -2.59 29.29 -13.28
CA ILE A 45 -2.11 29.19 -11.90
C ILE A 45 -0.59 28.96 -11.87
N GLU A 46 -0.07 28.05 -12.70
CA GLU A 46 1.36 27.76 -12.78
C GLU A 46 2.19 28.95 -13.28
N SER A 47 1.58 29.86 -14.06
CA SER A 47 2.23 31.08 -14.55
C SER A 47 2.29 32.24 -13.53
N LEU A 48 1.65 32.10 -12.38
CA LEU A 48 1.65 33.13 -11.33
C LEU A 48 3.06 33.32 -10.74
N PRO A 49 3.41 34.54 -10.30
CA PRO A 49 4.75 34.83 -9.79
C PRO A 49 5.07 34.11 -8.48
N SER A 50 6.37 33.91 -8.21
CA SER A 50 6.86 33.32 -6.96
C SER A 50 7.04 34.34 -5.82
N HIS A 51 7.07 35.63 -6.15
CA HIS A 51 7.30 36.72 -5.21
C HIS A 51 6.58 37.99 -5.68
N GLY A 52 6.39 38.94 -4.75
CA GLY A 52 5.71 40.21 -5.01
C GLY A 52 4.25 40.25 -4.52
N PRO A 53 3.59 41.40 -4.65
CA PRO A 53 2.20 41.58 -4.25
C PRO A 53 1.25 40.93 -5.29
N GLY A 54 0.36 40.05 -4.83
CA GLY A 54 -0.61 39.36 -5.68
C GLY A 54 -0.72 37.86 -5.35
N PHE A 55 -1.56 37.15 -6.11
CA PHE A 55 -1.66 35.69 -6.02
C PHE A 55 -0.39 35.03 -6.55
N LYS A 56 0.06 34.01 -5.85
CA LYS A 56 1.24 33.21 -6.19
C LYS A 56 0.79 31.82 -6.62
N TYR A 57 1.60 31.17 -7.44
CA TYR A 57 1.28 29.83 -7.97
C TYR A 57 1.15 28.77 -6.86
N TYR A 58 1.77 28.99 -5.71
CA TYR A 58 1.75 28.12 -4.54
C TYR A 58 0.79 28.59 -3.43
N ASP A 59 0.01 29.64 -3.65
CA ASP A 59 -1.00 30.07 -2.67
C ASP A 59 -2.03 28.96 -2.46
N LYS A 60 -2.39 28.72 -1.19
CA LYS A 60 -3.29 27.62 -0.80
C LYS A 60 -4.61 27.62 -1.60
N ASP A 61 -5.21 28.79 -1.80
CA ASP A 61 -6.48 28.92 -2.54
C ASP A 61 -6.30 28.60 -4.03
N MET A 62 -5.16 28.95 -4.62
CA MET A 62 -4.85 28.62 -6.01
C MET A 62 -4.63 27.12 -6.17
N LEU A 63 -3.87 26.50 -5.27
CA LEU A 63 -3.67 25.05 -5.27
C LEU A 63 -4.97 24.28 -5.02
N LEU A 64 -5.81 24.76 -4.11
CA LEU A 64 -7.12 24.16 -3.84
C LEU A 64 -8.04 24.28 -5.07
N LEU A 65 -8.07 25.43 -5.72
CA LEU A 65 -8.84 25.65 -6.95
C LEU A 65 -8.37 24.73 -8.09
N LYS A 66 -7.05 24.60 -8.28
CA LYS A 66 -6.45 23.67 -9.24
C LYS A 66 -6.83 22.22 -8.93
N ALA A 67 -6.65 21.79 -7.69
CA ALA A 67 -6.89 20.42 -7.27
C ALA A 67 -8.38 20.02 -7.31
N THR A 68 -9.29 20.90 -6.86
CA THR A 68 -10.74 20.64 -6.87
C THR A 68 -11.30 20.63 -8.29
N SER A 69 -10.83 21.53 -9.16
CA SER A 69 -11.20 21.52 -10.60
C SER A 69 -10.76 20.22 -11.26
N CYS A 70 -9.53 19.76 -10.97
CA CYS A 70 -9.02 18.49 -11.46
C CYS A 70 -9.86 17.29 -10.98
N ALA A 71 -10.09 17.19 -9.66
CA ALA A 71 -10.86 16.12 -9.07
C ALA A 71 -12.30 16.07 -9.62
N THR A 72 -12.88 17.23 -9.95
CA THR A 72 -14.20 17.31 -10.58
C THR A 72 -14.21 16.68 -11.97
N VAL A 73 -13.23 17.01 -12.83
CA VAL A 73 -13.14 16.42 -14.18
C VAL A 73 -12.96 14.91 -14.10
N MET A 74 -12.03 14.43 -13.25
CA MET A 74 -11.78 12.99 -13.06
C MET A 74 -13.02 12.25 -12.56
N CYS A 75 -13.72 12.81 -11.57
CA CYS A 75 -14.94 12.22 -11.02
C CYS A 75 -16.02 12.07 -12.10
N LEU A 76 -16.20 13.08 -12.95
CA LEU A 76 -17.17 13.02 -14.04
C LEU A 76 -16.78 12.02 -15.14
N GLU A 77 -15.49 11.90 -15.48
CA GLU A 77 -14.99 10.87 -16.41
C GLU A 77 -15.21 9.45 -15.87
N GLN A 78 -15.00 9.25 -14.57
CA GLN A 78 -15.28 7.99 -13.90
C GLN A 78 -16.77 7.66 -13.88
N CYS A 79 -17.62 8.65 -13.57
CA CYS A 79 -19.08 8.46 -13.62
C CYS A 79 -19.54 8.07 -15.03
N LEU A 80 -18.98 8.69 -16.06
CA LEU A 80 -19.28 8.33 -17.45
C LEU A 80 -18.87 6.88 -17.75
N SER A 81 -17.70 6.45 -17.27
CA SER A 81 -17.19 5.09 -17.49
C SER A 81 -18.10 4.04 -16.81
N ILE A 82 -18.50 4.26 -15.56
CA ILE A 82 -19.44 3.40 -14.83
C ILE A 82 -20.80 3.33 -15.54
N LEU A 83 -21.30 4.45 -16.05
CA LEU A 83 -22.56 4.49 -16.81
C LEU A 83 -22.47 3.72 -18.14
N GLN A 84 -21.30 3.70 -18.78
CA GLN A 84 -21.07 2.93 -20.01
C GLN A 84 -20.99 1.42 -19.72
N GLU A 85 -20.29 1.03 -18.66
CA GLU A 85 -20.17 -0.36 -18.22
C GLU A 85 -21.51 -0.94 -17.75
N SER A 86 -22.28 -0.18 -16.97
CA SER A 86 -23.62 -0.62 -16.52
C SER A 86 -24.59 -0.85 -17.69
N LYS A 87 -24.45 -0.09 -18.78
CA LYS A 87 -25.20 -0.35 -20.02
C LYS A 87 -24.68 -1.58 -20.77
N ALA A 88 -23.37 -1.80 -20.81
CA ALA A 88 -22.79 -2.97 -21.47
C ALA A 88 -23.17 -4.29 -20.77
N ASN A 89 -23.38 -4.26 -19.44
CA ASN A 89 -23.72 -5.42 -18.62
C ASN A 89 -25.24 -5.61 -18.38
N PHE A 90 -26.12 -4.91 -19.09
CA PHE A 90 -27.56 -4.99 -18.88
C PHE A 90 -28.15 -6.31 -19.45
N ASN A 91 -28.20 -7.35 -18.63
CA ASN A 91 -29.04 -8.54 -18.79
C ASN A 91 -30.37 -8.33 -18.03
N PRO A 92 -31.55 -8.69 -18.56
CA PRO A 92 -32.85 -8.29 -18.01
C PRO A 92 -33.31 -9.16 -16.82
N SER A 93 -32.51 -9.22 -15.76
CA SER A 93 -32.90 -9.82 -14.48
C SER A 93 -32.18 -9.14 -13.31
N GLY A 94 -32.93 -8.31 -12.58
CA GLY A 94 -32.70 -7.92 -11.18
C GLY A 94 -31.30 -7.41 -10.78
N LEU A 95 -31.17 -6.11 -10.55
CA LEU A 95 -30.02 -5.52 -9.85
C LEU A 95 -29.82 -6.17 -8.46
N PRO A 96 -28.64 -6.70 -8.13
CA PRO A 96 -28.27 -6.91 -6.73
C PRO A 96 -27.82 -5.56 -6.14
N ALA A 97 -28.25 -5.28 -4.92
CA ALA A 97 -28.03 -4.01 -4.20
C ALA A 97 -26.58 -3.72 -3.75
N ASN A 98 -25.57 -4.34 -4.36
CA ASN A 98 -24.17 -4.33 -3.88
C ASN A 98 -23.12 -4.13 -5.00
N SER A 99 -23.31 -3.19 -5.94
CA SER A 99 -22.24 -2.88 -6.92
C SER A 99 -21.14 -2.02 -6.27
N SER A 100 -20.12 -2.67 -5.71
CA SER A 100 -18.84 -2.03 -5.39
C SER A 100 -18.14 -1.61 -6.69
N VAL A 101 -17.92 -0.31 -6.87
CA VAL A 101 -17.19 0.26 -8.01
C VAL A 101 -15.71 -0.13 -7.90
N GLU A 102 -15.23 -0.92 -8.86
CA GLU A 102 -13.79 -1.15 -9.07
C GLU A 102 -13.22 0.07 -9.82
N TRP A 103 -12.23 0.72 -9.23
CA TRP A 103 -11.63 1.94 -9.76
C TRP A 103 -10.62 1.60 -10.86
N LEU A 104 -11.01 1.73 -12.13
CA LEU A 104 -10.11 1.52 -13.27
C LEU A 104 -9.23 2.76 -13.54
N GLU A 105 -7.98 2.48 -13.92
CA GLU A 105 -6.95 3.48 -14.23
C GLU A 105 -7.28 4.31 -15.49
N PRO A 106 -6.81 5.57 -15.61
CA PRO A 106 -6.97 6.34 -16.83
C PRO A 106 -6.19 5.72 -17.99
N SER A 107 -6.87 5.45 -19.10
CA SER A 107 -6.22 5.07 -20.36
C SER A 107 -5.36 6.22 -20.90
N HIS A 108 -4.10 5.92 -21.22
CA HIS A 108 -3.15 6.84 -21.85
C HIS A 108 -3.72 7.47 -23.12
N CYS A 109 -3.63 8.79 -23.25
CA CYS A 109 -3.71 9.47 -24.54
C CYS A 109 -2.58 8.94 -25.43
N SER A 110 -2.96 8.31 -26.54
CA SER A 110 -2.06 7.83 -27.59
C SER A 110 -1.47 9.01 -28.36
N ASP A 111 -0.16 9.24 -28.22
CA ASP A 111 0.60 9.98 -29.21
C ASP A 111 0.86 9.06 -30.42
N SER A 112 0.48 9.54 -31.60
CA SER A 112 0.63 8.85 -32.88
C SER A 112 1.72 9.51 -33.71
N ALA A 113 2.68 8.71 -34.15
CA ALA A 113 3.60 9.01 -35.25
C ALA A 113 4.21 7.70 -35.82
N PRO A 114 4.65 7.66 -37.08
CA PRO A 114 4.21 6.64 -38.05
C PRO A 114 5.19 5.47 -38.30
N ASP A 115 4.63 4.48 -38.99
CA ASP A 115 5.20 3.21 -39.46
C ASP A 115 6.64 3.23 -39.99
N GLY A 116 7.39 2.20 -39.61
CA GLY A 116 8.64 1.76 -40.22
C GLY A 116 8.72 0.23 -40.20
N SER A 117 8.71 -0.36 -41.39
CA SER A 117 8.62 -1.79 -41.70
C SER A 117 9.87 -2.62 -41.36
N GLY A 118 9.65 -3.86 -40.91
CA GLY A 118 10.33 -5.06 -41.43
C GLY A 118 11.48 -5.68 -40.62
N SER A 119 11.29 -6.92 -40.14
CA SER A 119 12.09 -8.10 -40.53
C SER A 119 11.94 -9.23 -39.51
N GLU A 120 11.65 -10.42 -40.03
CA GLU A 120 11.67 -11.73 -39.35
C GLU A 120 13.09 -12.20 -39.00
N HIS A 121 13.16 -13.18 -38.09
CA HIS A 121 14.18 -14.23 -37.80
C HIS A 121 14.25 -14.40 -36.27
N GLY A 122 14.30 -15.58 -35.64
CA GLY A 122 14.64 -16.93 -36.06
C GLY A 122 15.28 -17.63 -34.84
N SER A 123 14.73 -18.78 -34.46
CA SER A 123 15.11 -19.67 -33.34
C SER A 123 16.61 -19.99 -33.18
N SER A 124 17.11 -20.09 -31.93
CA SER A 124 18.06 -21.11 -31.41
C SER A 124 18.38 -20.79 -29.94
N SER A 125 18.05 -21.60 -28.93
CA SER A 125 18.58 -22.91 -28.51
C SER A 125 20.09 -22.97 -28.31
N CYS A 126 20.52 -22.90 -27.04
CA CYS A 126 21.76 -23.52 -26.59
C CYS A 126 21.66 -23.90 -25.10
N LYS A 127 21.49 -25.22 -24.89
CA LYS A 127 21.73 -25.92 -23.62
C LYS A 127 23.24 -25.98 -23.37
N LEU A 128 23.66 -25.80 -22.14
CA LEU A 128 24.87 -26.42 -21.60
C LEU A 128 24.64 -26.73 -20.13
N GLY A 129 24.61 -28.02 -19.84
CA GLY A 129 24.54 -28.54 -18.47
C GLY A 129 25.93 -28.76 -17.91
N HIS A 130 26.02 -28.75 -16.58
CA HIS A 130 27.02 -29.52 -15.86
C HIS A 130 26.38 -30.12 -14.62
N THR A 131 26.43 -31.45 -14.59
CA THR A 131 26.13 -32.33 -13.47
C THR A 131 27.32 -32.37 -12.51
N ALA A 132 27.06 -32.28 -11.20
CA ALA A 132 27.92 -32.87 -10.18
C ALA A 132 27.08 -33.38 -9.00
N THR A 133 27.31 -34.64 -8.66
CA THR A 133 26.59 -35.49 -7.73
C THR A 133 27.11 -35.41 -6.29
N ALA A 134 26.16 -35.33 -5.35
CA ALA A 134 26.04 -36.01 -4.05
C ALA A 134 27.24 -36.13 -3.08
N SER A 135 27.05 -35.66 -1.84
CA SER A 135 27.01 -36.50 -0.62
C SER A 135 26.63 -35.66 0.60
N GLY A 136 25.77 -36.21 1.47
CA GLY A 136 24.95 -35.45 2.41
C GLY A 136 25.56 -35.08 3.75
N SER A 137 24.86 -34.16 4.43
CA SER A 137 24.68 -34.13 5.88
C SER A 137 23.43 -33.32 6.17
N CYS A 138 22.56 -33.89 6.99
CA CYS A 138 21.48 -33.20 7.66
C CYS A 138 22.01 -32.17 8.67
N LEU A 139 21.14 -31.20 8.99
CA LEU A 139 21.21 -30.13 10.01
C LEU A 139 21.32 -28.72 9.41
N ALA A 140 20.22 -27.96 9.57
CA ALA A 140 20.07 -26.51 9.56
C ALA A 140 20.79 -25.74 8.43
N GLY A 141 20.00 -25.28 7.45
CA GLY A 141 20.41 -24.23 6.52
C GLY A 141 20.83 -22.94 7.24
N PRO A 142 21.55 -22.03 6.57
CA PRO A 142 22.29 -20.96 7.21
C PRO A 142 21.36 -19.84 7.74
N VAL A 143 20.77 -20.09 8.91
CA VAL A 143 20.67 -19.11 10.00
C VAL A 143 21.91 -19.27 10.90
N GLY A 144 23.06 -19.58 10.28
CA GLY A 144 24.34 -19.59 10.96
C GLY A 144 24.80 -18.15 11.13
N ASP A 145 24.75 -17.67 12.37
CA ASP A 145 25.21 -16.37 12.89
C ASP A 145 24.20 -15.21 12.99
N ALA A 146 22.90 -15.42 12.72
CA ALA A 146 21.87 -14.56 13.33
C ALA A 146 21.57 -15.08 14.74
N ASN A 147 22.56 -14.94 15.62
CA ASN A 147 22.38 -15.22 17.03
C ASN A 147 21.35 -14.18 17.55
N ASN A 148 20.10 -14.60 17.80
CA ASN A 148 19.10 -13.78 18.52
C ASN A 148 19.57 -13.43 19.95
N SER A 149 20.79 -13.86 20.33
CA SER A 149 21.52 -13.38 21.49
C SER A 149 21.59 -11.84 21.48
N GLY A 150 20.77 -11.23 22.34
CA GLY A 150 20.82 -9.80 22.59
C GLY A 150 19.70 -8.98 21.97
N GLU A 151 18.67 -9.58 21.33
CA GLU A 151 17.47 -8.81 20.99
C GLU A 151 16.81 -8.24 22.25
N VAL A 152 16.46 -6.96 22.19
CA VAL A 152 15.80 -6.25 23.29
C VAL A 152 14.43 -5.75 22.83
N PRO A 153 13.41 -5.72 23.72
CA PRO A 153 12.14 -5.06 23.41
C PRO A 153 12.38 -3.61 22.97
N ASP A 154 11.70 -3.18 21.93
CA ASP A 154 11.75 -1.79 21.51
C ASP A 154 10.87 -0.91 22.39
N GLU A 155 11.49 -0.26 23.37
CA GLU A 155 10.80 0.64 24.29
C GLU A 155 10.41 1.98 23.65
N ASN A 156 11.02 2.33 22.50
CA ASN A 156 10.82 3.63 21.84
C ASN A 156 9.64 3.67 20.86
N GLU A 157 8.97 2.55 20.57
CA GLU A 157 7.80 2.56 19.67
C GLU A 157 6.68 3.48 20.18
N SER A 158 6.53 3.61 21.51
CA SER A 158 5.41 4.35 22.08
C SER A 158 5.52 5.88 21.99
N SER A 159 6.73 6.44 21.79
CA SER A 159 6.97 7.89 21.87
C SER A 159 6.94 8.61 20.52
N ASP A 160 7.19 7.90 19.41
CA ASP A 160 7.35 8.52 18.08
C ASP A 160 6.01 8.64 17.31
N GLU A 161 4.91 8.07 17.84
CA GLU A 161 3.66 7.85 17.10
C GLU A 161 2.68 9.03 17.05
N ASP A 162 2.78 10.04 17.92
CA ASP A 162 1.78 11.13 17.97
C ASP A 162 2.27 12.49 17.43
N THR A 163 3.44 12.53 16.78
CA THR A 163 3.93 13.80 16.23
C THR A 163 3.24 14.08 14.89
N SER A 164 2.27 15.00 14.88
CA SER A 164 1.70 15.53 13.63
C SER A 164 2.80 16.13 12.75
N ILE A 165 2.62 16.15 11.43
CA ILE A 165 3.53 16.87 10.55
C ILE A 165 3.52 18.35 11.02
N PRO A 166 4.67 18.99 11.30
CA PRO A 166 4.69 20.41 11.70
C PRO A 166 4.21 21.27 10.52
N THR A 167 2.89 21.46 10.42
CA THR A 167 2.23 22.04 9.25
C THR A 167 2.40 23.55 9.18
N GLU A 168 2.57 24.26 10.30
CA GLU A 168 2.65 25.72 10.29
C GLU A 168 4.07 26.24 10.02
N GLU A 169 5.11 25.61 10.55
CA GLU A 169 6.51 26.03 10.31
C GLU A 169 6.98 25.70 8.88
N ASN A 170 6.51 24.59 8.32
CA ASN A 170 6.92 24.10 6.99
C ASN A 170 5.83 24.27 5.92
N LYS A 171 4.78 25.04 6.21
CA LYS A 171 3.59 25.19 5.35
C LYS A 171 3.93 25.63 3.94
N ASP A 172 4.73 26.67 3.82
CA ASP A 172 5.09 27.27 2.53
C ASP A 172 5.95 26.30 1.70
N ALA A 173 6.84 25.54 2.35
CA ALA A 173 7.64 24.51 1.70
C ALA A 173 6.77 23.32 1.20
N ILE A 174 5.77 22.91 1.98
CA ILE A 174 4.78 21.89 1.57
C ILE A 174 3.98 22.40 0.36
N LEU A 175 3.44 23.62 0.43
CA LEU A 175 2.64 24.18 -0.65
C LEU A 175 3.48 24.36 -1.93
N GLN A 176 4.73 24.82 -1.80
CA GLN A 176 5.65 24.92 -2.92
C GLN A 176 5.93 23.54 -3.52
N LEU A 177 6.20 22.51 -2.70
CA LEU A 177 6.38 21.15 -3.19
C LEU A 177 5.13 20.67 -3.95
N LEU A 178 3.95 20.76 -3.34
CA LEU A 178 2.69 20.33 -3.93
C LEU A 178 2.38 21.06 -5.24
N SER A 179 2.77 22.34 -5.37
CA SER A 179 2.59 23.11 -6.59
C SER A 179 3.42 22.60 -7.78
N THR A 180 4.59 21.98 -7.51
CA THR A 180 5.45 21.39 -8.54
C THR A 180 4.95 20.03 -9.03
N LEU A 181 4.08 19.38 -8.26
CA LEU A 181 3.59 18.06 -8.59
C LEU A 181 2.47 18.14 -9.63
N LYS A 182 2.57 17.28 -10.63
CA LYS A 182 1.59 17.11 -11.70
C LYS A 182 0.69 15.92 -11.40
N LEU A 183 -0.53 15.99 -11.92
CA LEU A 183 -1.46 14.86 -11.90
C LEU A 183 -0.81 13.63 -12.53
N GLY A 184 -1.03 12.45 -11.96
CA GLY A 184 -0.47 11.21 -12.50
C GLY A 184 0.95 10.91 -12.02
N MET A 185 1.60 11.84 -11.32
CA MET A 185 2.97 11.61 -10.83
C MET A 185 3.01 10.50 -9.78
N ASP A 186 4.00 9.62 -9.94
CA ASP A 186 4.34 8.58 -8.99
C ASP A 186 5.23 9.16 -7.87
N LEU A 187 4.64 9.40 -6.71
CA LEU A 187 5.31 9.92 -5.51
C LEU A 187 6.33 8.98 -4.89
N THR A 188 6.39 7.71 -5.29
CA THR A 188 7.50 6.83 -4.88
C THR A 188 8.82 7.34 -5.46
N LYS A 189 8.77 7.98 -6.64
CA LYS A 189 9.92 8.55 -7.36
C LYS A 189 10.21 10.01 -7.01
N VAL A 190 9.35 10.65 -6.21
CA VAL A 190 9.53 12.04 -5.78
C VAL A 190 10.21 12.08 -4.42
N ALA A 191 11.33 12.80 -4.35
CA ALA A 191 11.99 13.15 -3.10
C ALA A 191 11.14 14.17 -2.34
N LEU A 192 10.49 13.73 -1.26
CA LEU A 192 9.78 14.61 -0.34
C LEU A 192 10.77 15.17 0.70
N PRO A 193 10.56 16.40 1.20
CA PRO A 193 11.34 16.97 2.29
C PRO A 193 11.30 16.12 3.56
N SER A 194 12.41 16.12 4.31
CA SER A 194 12.58 15.22 5.45
C SER A 194 11.59 15.42 6.60
N TYR A 195 10.98 16.60 6.74
CA TYR A 195 9.98 16.86 7.78
C TYR A 195 8.65 16.12 7.57
N VAL A 196 8.39 15.60 6.36
CA VAL A 196 7.22 14.75 6.05
C VAL A 196 7.53 13.28 6.35
N LEU A 197 8.79 12.96 6.64
CA LEU A 197 9.21 11.58 6.85
C LEU A 197 8.85 11.09 8.24
N GLU A 198 8.53 9.80 8.26
CA GLU A 198 8.51 8.99 9.46
C GLU A 198 9.93 8.45 9.70
N PRO A 199 10.44 8.40 10.95
CA PRO A 199 11.82 8.01 11.23
C PRO A 199 12.11 6.50 11.10
N ARG A 200 11.43 5.82 10.17
CA ARG A 200 11.45 4.37 9.96
C ARG A 200 11.47 4.04 8.47
N SER A 201 12.16 2.96 8.11
CA SER A 201 12.10 2.39 6.76
C SER A 201 10.76 1.71 6.51
N LEU A 202 10.33 1.65 5.26
CA LEU A 202 9.13 0.90 4.88
C LEU A 202 9.23 -0.59 5.27
N LEU A 203 10.43 -1.19 5.26
CA LEU A 203 10.61 -2.59 5.70
C LEU A 203 10.25 -2.78 7.18
N GLU A 204 10.59 -1.79 8.01
CA GLU A 204 10.22 -1.77 9.42
C GLU A 204 8.73 -1.48 9.63
N VAL A 205 8.12 -0.64 8.79
CA VAL A 205 6.66 -0.41 8.81
C VAL A 205 5.90 -1.69 8.47
N TYR A 206 6.40 -2.54 7.58
CA TYR A 206 5.78 -3.85 7.32
C TYR A 206 5.79 -4.77 8.53
N ALA A 207 6.79 -4.68 9.41
CA ALA A 207 6.81 -5.44 10.66
C ALA A 207 5.63 -5.07 11.59
N ASP A 208 5.05 -3.87 11.47
CA ASP A 208 3.91 -3.46 12.29
C ASP A 208 2.63 -4.26 11.98
N PHE A 209 2.56 -5.01 10.86
CA PHE A 209 1.50 -6.01 10.62
C PHE A 209 1.49 -7.11 11.69
N MET A 210 2.60 -7.31 12.39
CA MET A 210 2.74 -8.28 13.48
C MET A 210 2.68 -7.62 14.86
N SER A 211 2.05 -6.44 14.98
CA SER A 211 1.85 -5.77 16.28
C SER A 211 0.93 -6.54 17.24
N TYR A 212 0.13 -7.47 16.72
CA TYR A 212 -0.75 -8.36 17.50
C TYR A 212 -0.40 -9.83 17.22
N PRO A 213 0.81 -10.28 17.61
CA PRO A 213 1.28 -11.62 17.28
C PRO A 213 0.43 -12.71 17.95
N ASP A 214 -0.25 -12.42 19.08
CA ASP A 214 -1.21 -13.34 19.69
C ASP A 214 -2.46 -13.58 18.81
N MET A 215 -2.92 -12.59 18.06
CA MET A 215 -4.02 -12.76 17.09
C MET A 215 -3.58 -13.63 15.93
N PHE A 216 -2.37 -13.39 15.42
CA PHE A 216 -1.76 -14.19 14.36
C PHE A 216 -1.63 -15.66 14.78
N LEU A 217 -1.03 -15.93 15.94
CA LEU A 217 -0.80 -17.29 16.45
C LEU A 217 -2.10 -18.07 16.70
N ARG A 218 -3.17 -17.39 17.14
CA ARG A 218 -4.47 -18.00 17.40
C ARG A 218 -5.14 -18.58 16.14
N VAL A 219 -4.77 -18.13 14.95
CA VAL A 219 -5.29 -18.70 13.69
C VAL A 219 -5.02 -20.20 13.63
N ALA A 220 -3.84 -20.66 14.08
CA ALA A 220 -3.51 -22.08 14.07
C ALA A 220 -4.31 -22.91 15.10
N ASP A 221 -4.98 -22.26 16.05
CA ASP A 221 -5.75 -22.89 17.13
C ASP A 221 -7.25 -23.01 16.82
N GLY A 222 -7.74 -22.40 15.73
CA GLY A 222 -9.15 -22.51 15.35
C GLY A 222 -9.53 -23.94 14.98
N GLU A 223 -10.70 -24.41 15.42
CA GLU A 223 -11.11 -25.81 15.29
C GLU A 223 -11.57 -26.14 13.87
N THR A 224 -12.30 -25.21 13.23
CA THR A 224 -12.83 -25.40 11.87
C THR A 224 -12.18 -24.45 10.85
N PRO A 225 -12.15 -24.81 9.55
CA PRO A 225 -11.65 -23.93 8.50
C PRO A 225 -12.35 -22.56 8.48
N GLU A 226 -13.66 -22.52 8.75
CA GLU A 226 -14.45 -21.30 8.83
C GLU A 226 -14.02 -20.42 10.01
N GLU A 227 -13.82 -21.01 11.18
CA GLU A 227 -13.33 -20.28 12.35
C GLU A 227 -11.95 -19.68 12.10
N ARG A 228 -11.04 -20.44 11.48
CA ARG A 228 -9.71 -19.94 11.12
C ARG A 228 -9.78 -18.81 10.09
N LEU A 229 -10.66 -18.90 9.09
CA LEU A 229 -10.86 -17.82 8.12
C LEU A 229 -11.37 -16.54 8.81
N VAL A 230 -12.27 -16.67 9.79
CA VAL A 230 -12.70 -15.54 10.63
C VAL A 230 -11.50 -14.97 11.40
N MET A 231 -10.68 -15.80 12.03
CA MET A 231 -9.49 -15.35 12.78
C MET A 231 -8.45 -14.65 11.90
N VAL A 232 -8.21 -15.12 10.66
CA VAL A 232 -7.33 -14.42 9.70
C VAL A 232 -7.90 -13.05 9.35
N THR A 233 -9.22 -12.97 9.14
CA THR A 233 -9.93 -11.73 8.86
C THR A 233 -9.82 -10.73 10.02
N GLU A 234 -10.02 -11.20 11.26
CA GLU A 234 -9.85 -10.38 12.47
C GLU A 234 -8.42 -9.87 12.61
N TRP A 235 -7.44 -10.75 12.45
CA TRP A 235 -6.02 -10.41 12.53
C TRP A 235 -5.65 -9.35 11.48
N LEU A 236 -6.05 -9.52 10.22
CA LEU A 236 -5.81 -8.55 9.15
C LEU A 236 -6.37 -7.17 9.52
N LEU A 237 -7.64 -7.10 9.91
CA LEU A 237 -8.33 -5.83 10.19
C LEU A 237 -7.70 -5.09 11.36
N CYS A 238 -7.34 -5.79 12.44
CA CYS A 238 -6.67 -5.17 13.58
C CYS A 238 -5.26 -4.71 13.21
N SER A 239 -4.51 -5.51 12.44
CA SER A 239 -3.13 -5.22 12.06
C SER A 239 -3.01 -4.01 11.12
N LEU A 240 -4.01 -3.79 10.24
CA LEU A 240 -4.04 -2.61 9.37
C LEU A 240 -4.05 -1.31 10.17
N TYR A 241 -4.79 -1.24 11.28
CA TYR A 241 -4.75 -0.07 12.16
C TYR A 241 -3.38 0.09 12.84
N ALA A 242 -2.78 -1.00 13.32
CA ALA A 242 -1.50 -0.91 14.02
C ALA A 242 -0.38 -0.32 13.16
N THR A 243 -0.36 -0.64 11.86
CA THR A 243 0.61 -0.05 10.92
C THR A 243 0.47 1.46 10.77
N ARG A 244 -0.70 2.04 11.07
CA ARG A 244 -1.07 3.45 10.84
C ARG A 244 -1.78 4.09 12.03
N LYS A 245 -1.45 3.64 13.25
CA LYS A 245 -2.09 4.13 14.49
C LYS A 245 -1.96 5.64 14.63
N SER A 246 -0.80 6.18 14.22
CA SER A 246 -0.62 7.59 13.97
C SER A 246 -1.48 8.00 12.77
N ARG A 247 -2.53 8.78 13.00
CA ARG A 247 -3.29 9.43 11.91
C ARG A 247 -2.41 10.37 11.07
N SER A 248 -1.18 10.64 11.54
CA SER A 248 -0.13 11.39 10.84
C SER A 248 0.26 10.65 9.56
N ALA A 249 -0.12 11.20 8.43
CA ALA A 249 0.23 10.66 7.12
C ALA A 249 1.68 11.00 6.75
N ARG A 250 2.63 10.43 7.51
CA ARG A 250 4.06 10.55 7.24
C ARG A 250 4.53 9.46 6.28
N LYS A 251 5.52 9.77 5.45
CA LYS A 251 6.10 8.83 4.48
C LYS A 251 7.28 8.11 5.13
N PRO A 252 7.33 6.77 5.20
CA PRO A 252 8.53 6.07 5.64
C PRO A 252 9.68 6.24 4.65
N TYR A 253 10.91 5.93 5.05
CA TYR A 253 12.04 5.91 4.12
C TYR A 253 11.77 4.90 3.01
N ASN A 254 12.05 5.29 1.77
CA ASN A 254 12.01 4.36 0.64
C ASN A 254 13.21 3.42 0.77
N PRO A 255 13.01 2.10 0.95
CA PRO A 255 14.13 1.20 1.18
C PRO A 255 15.06 1.15 -0.02
N VAL A 256 16.35 1.04 0.27
CA VAL A 256 17.37 0.90 -0.77
C VAL A 256 17.52 -0.57 -1.17
N LEU A 257 18.00 -0.84 -2.38
CA LEU A 257 18.21 -2.22 -2.85
C LEU A 257 19.13 -3.01 -1.90
N GLY A 258 18.68 -4.20 -1.47
CA GLY A 258 19.41 -5.06 -0.53
C GLY A 258 19.34 -4.61 0.94
N GLU A 259 18.58 -3.56 1.26
CA GLU A 259 18.22 -3.22 2.65
C GLU A 259 17.44 -4.38 3.28
N MET A 260 17.69 -4.65 4.56
CA MET A 260 17.03 -5.71 5.31
C MET A 260 16.47 -5.20 6.63
N PHE A 261 15.43 -5.85 7.14
CA PHE A 261 14.94 -5.64 8.51
C PHE A 261 14.66 -6.99 9.18
N HIS A 262 15.10 -7.14 10.42
CA HIS A 262 14.87 -8.34 11.24
C HIS A 262 14.33 -7.94 12.61
N CYS A 263 13.29 -8.64 13.07
CA CYS A 263 12.81 -8.53 14.44
C CYS A 263 12.08 -9.80 14.86
N SER A 264 11.80 -9.90 16.16
CA SER A 264 10.95 -10.96 16.70
C SER A 264 9.94 -10.45 17.73
N TRP A 265 8.95 -11.28 18.05
CA TRP A 265 8.07 -11.10 19.19
C TRP A 265 8.13 -12.35 20.05
N GLN A 266 8.10 -12.13 21.36
CA GLN A 266 7.99 -13.21 22.35
C GLN A 266 6.60 -13.13 22.96
N VAL A 267 5.72 -14.06 22.56
CA VAL A 267 4.35 -14.11 23.04
C VAL A 267 4.28 -15.04 24.24
N ALA A 268 3.76 -14.56 25.37
CA ALA A 268 3.62 -15.39 26.56
C ALA A 268 2.74 -16.61 26.24
N GLY A 269 3.30 -17.80 26.41
CA GLY A 269 2.64 -19.09 26.22
C GLY A 269 2.38 -19.81 27.54
N VAL A 270 1.95 -21.07 27.45
CA VAL A 270 1.79 -21.97 28.61
C VAL A 270 3.17 -22.47 29.11
N SER A 271 4.19 -22.47 28.25
CA SER A 271 5.57 -22.80 28.59
C SER A 271 6.35 -21.59 29.09
N ASP A 272 7.33 -21.83 29.97
CA ASP A 272 8.23 -20.79 30.52
C ASP A 272 9.07 -20.04 29.47
N VAL A 273 9.15 -20.56 28.24
CA VAL A 273 9.97 -20.01 27.14
C VAL A 273 9.18 -19.08 26.21
N GLY A 274 7.84 -19.07 26.30
CA GLY A 274 6.99 -18.33 25.36
C GLY A 274 7.00 -18.92 23.94
N THR A 275 6.17 -18.36 23.06
CA THR A 275 6.12 -18.69 21.63
C THR A 275 6.76 -17.56 20.85
N GLN A 276 7.74 -17.87 20.01
CA GLN A 276 8.44 -16.87 19.20
C GLN A 276 7.78 -16.70 17.82
N VAL A 277 7.65 -15.44 17.39
CA VAL A 277 7.33 -15.06 16.01
C VAL A 277 8.53 -14.29 15.46
N THR A 278 9.09 -14.73 14.33
CA THR A 278 10.24 -14.08 13.69
C THR A 278 9.79 -13.40 12.40
N PHE A 279 10.29 -12.20 12.12
CA PHE A 279 10.04 -11.44 10.89
C PHE A 279 11.37 -11.07 10.23
N VAL A 280 11.43 -11.28 8.92
CA VAL A 280 12.52 -10.81 8.06
C VAL A 280 11.96 -10.13 6.82
N ALA A 281 12.57 -9.03 6.41
CA ALA A 281 12.24 -8.34 5.17
C ALA A 281 13.51 -7.94 4.41
N GLU A 282 13.39 -7.85 3.09
CA GLU A 282 14.43 -7.38 2.19
C GLU A 282 13.83 -6.52 1.07
N GLN A 283 14.51 -5.45 0.68
CA GLN A 283 14.22 -4.73 -0.55
C GLN A 283 14.86 -5.47 -1.73
N VAL A 284 14.05 -6.25 -2.44
CA VAL A 284 14.51 -7.18 -3.48
C VAL A 284 14.59 -6.55 -4.88
N SER A 285 13.88 -5.44 -5.09
CA SER A 285 13.96 -4.66 -6.34
C SER A 285 13.76 -3.17 -6.05
N HIS A 286 14.43 -2.30 -6.80
CA HIS A 286 14.29 -0.84 -6.68
C HIS A 286 13.49 -0.22 -7.84
N HIS A 287 13.57 -0.81 -9.04
CA HIS A 287 12.89 -0.33 -10.24
C HIS A 287 12.28 -1.50 -11.04
N PRO A 288 10.98 -1.82 -10.83
CA PRO A 288 10.05 -1.21 -9.88
C PRO A 288 10.38 -1.55 -8.42
N PRO A 289 9.98 -0.73 -7.43
CA PRO A 289 10.26 -1.00 -6.03
C PRO A 289 9.43 -2.21 -5.55
N VAL A 290 10.11 -3.24 -5.05
CA VAL A 290 9.49 -4.44 -4.45
C VAL A 290 10.20 -4.76 -3.14
N SER A 291 9.42 -4.90 -2.09
CA SER A 291 9.85 -5.40 -0.78
C SER A 291 9.27 -6.81 -0.59
N ALA A 292 10.10 -7.76 -0.19
CA ALA A 292 9.66 -9.09 0.20
C ALA A 292 9.84 -9.26 1.71
N PHE A 293 8.89 -9.94 2.37
CA PHE A 293 9.01 -10.26 3.78
C PHE A 293 8.44 -11.64 4.11
N TYR A 294 8.96 -12.23 5.18
CA TYR A 294 8.62 -13.55 5.66
C TYR A 294 8.46 -13.51 7.18
N VAL A 295 7.43 -14.18 7.67
CA VAL A 295 7.12 -14.32 9.09
C VAL A 295 6.94 -15.79 9.40
N GLU A 296 7.49 -16.28 10.51
CA GLU A 296 7.31 -17.67 10.91
C GLU A 296 7.13 -17.83 12.41
N CYS A 297 6.43 -18.89 12.77
CA CYS A 297 6.37 -19.45 14.11
C CYS A 297 6.57 -20.96 14.01
N LEU A 298 7.71 -21.43 14.49
CA LEU A 298 8.10 -22.84 14.40
C LEU A 298 7.18 -23.71 15.26
N GLU A 299 6.83 -23.26 16.46
CA GLU A 299 6.02 -24.00 17.43
C GLU A 299 4.60 -24.25 16.92
N LYS A 300 4.03 -23.29 16.17
CA LYS A 300 2.70 -23.42 15.54
C LYS A 300 2.75 -23.99 14.12
N GLN A 301 3.95 -24.23 13.56
CA GLN A 301 4.14 -24.66 12.18
C GLN A 301 3.38 -23.78 11.18
N MET A 302 3.50 -22.47 11.34
CA MET A 302 2.83 -21.48 10.49
C MET A 302 3.81 -20.44 9.97
N CYS A 303 3.58 -19.97 8.77
CA CYS A 303 4.37 -18.90 8.18
C CYS A 303 3.54 -18.00 7.26
N LEU A 304 3.92 -16.73 7.18
CA LEU A 304 3.38 -15.76 6.22
C LEU A 304 4.50 -15.29 5.30
N GLU A 305 4.21 -15.21 4.02
CA GLU A 305 5.12 -14.74 3.00
C GLU A 305 4.45 -13.65 2.17
N ALA A 306 5.19 -12.59 1.88
CA ALA A 306 4.69 -11.48 1.09
C ALA A 306 5.75 -10.95 0.12
N SER A 307 5.30 -10.55 -1.06
CA SER A 307 6.10 -9.86 -2.08
C SER A 307 5.27 -8.69 -2.58
N LEU A 308 5.60 -7.47 -2.12
CA LEU A 308 4.79 -6.28 -2.33
C LEU A 308 5.55 -5.20 -3.08
N GLY A 309 4.96 -4.72 -4.17
CA GLY A 309 5.28 -3.44 -4.79
C GLY A 309 4.23 -2.38 -4.44
N ILE A 310 4.60 -1.10 -4.53
CA ILE A 310 3.67 0.02 -4.35
C ILE A 310 3.62 0.83 -5.62
N LYS A 311 2.41 0.99 -6.17
CA LYS A 311 2.12 1.95 -7.23
C LYS A 311 1.46 3.17 -6.60
N SER A 312 2.00 4.35 -6.85
CA SER A 312 1.42 5.60 -6.35
C SER A 312 0.93 6.50 -7.48
N ASN A 313 -0.19 7.20 -7.24
CA ASN A 313 -0.76 8.13 -8.19
C ASN A 313 -1.26 9.39 -7.46
N LEU A 314 -0.70 10.54 -7.79
CA LEU A 314 -1.21 11.84 -7.32
C LEU A 314 -2.49 12.22 -8.07
N MET A 315 -3.58 12.41 -7.32
CA MET A 315 -4.93 12.73 -7.82
C MET A 315 -5.37 14.13 -7.36
N GLY A 316 -4.50 15.13 -7.56
CA GLY A 316 -4.73 16.51 -7.14
C GLY A 316 -4.39 16.74 -5.67
N ASN A 317 -5.39 16.72 -4.78
CA ASN A 317 -5.22 16.99 -3.33
C ASN A 317 -5.01 15.72 -2.49
N TYR A 318 -4.81 14.57 -3.12
CA TYR A 318 -4.56 13.32 -2.43
C TYR A 318 -3.75 12.36 -3.28
N VAL A 319 -3.13 11.38 -2.64
CA VAL A 319 -2.35 10.31 -3.27
C VAL A 319 -3.09 8.99 -3.09
N GLY A 320 -3.28 8.24 -4.17
CA GLY A 320 -3.67 6.83 -4.10
C GLY A 320 -2.43 5.94 -4.10
N LEU A 321 -2.39 4.98 -3.19
CA LEU A 321 -1.33 3.98 -3.04
C LEU A 321 -1.95 2.60 -3.18
N GLN A 322 -1.57 1.89 -4.23
CA GLN A 322 -2.02 0.53 -4.50
C GLN A 322 -0.89 -0.44 -4.22
N PHE A 323 -1.18 -1.46 -3.42
CA PHE A 323 -0.26 -2.57 -3.17
C PHE A 323 -0.42 -3.61 -4.28
N MET A 324 0.69 -3.97 -4.90
CA MET A 324 0.78 -4.95 -5.97
C MET A 324 1.54 -6.17 -5.46
N GLY A 325 1.07 -7.38 -5.79
CA GLY A 325 1.73 -8.62 -5.41
C GLY A 325 0.87 -9.48 -4.49
N GLU A 326 1.53 -10.32 -3.69
CA GLU A 326 0.88 -11.41 -2.98
C GLU A 326 1.24 -11.41 -1.49
N VAL A 327 0.26 -11.79 -0.67
CA VAL A 327 0.43 -12.08 0.76
C VAL A 327 -0.23 -13.44 1.02
N GLU A 328 0.56 -14.41 1.46
CA GLU A 328 0.12 -15.78 1.70
C GLU A 328 0.44 -16.20 3.14
N LEU A 329 -0.56 -16.62 3.90
CA LEU A 329 -0.39 -17.30 5.18
C LEU A 329 -0.57 -18.80 4.99
N ARG A 330 0.35 -19.61 5.51
CA ARG A 330 0.35 -21.07 5.43
C ARG A 330 0.31 -21.67 6.83
N LEU A 331 -0.63 -22.59 7.04
CA LEU A 331 -0.71 -23.43 8.25
C LEU A 331 -0.23 -24.83 7.86
N LEU A 332 1.04 -25.14 8.11
CA LEU A 332 1.67 -26.34 7.53
C LEU A 332 1.05 -27.64 8.07
N ASN A 333 0.70 -27.67 9.36
CA ASN A 333 0.06 -28.84 9.98
C ASN A 333 -1.32 -29.16 9.39
N LEU A 334 -2.01 -28.15 8.86
CA LEU A 334 -3.36 -28.27 8.31
C LEU A 334 -3.35 -28.34 6.77
N GLY A 335 -2.22 -28.03 6.13
CA GLY A 335 -2.13 -27.94 4.67
C GLY A 335 -2.94 -26.79 4.08
N GLU A 336 -3.27 -25.77 4.88
CA GLU A 336 -4.10 -24.64 4.47
C GLU A 336 -3.25 -23.46 4.02
N VAL A 337 -3.71 -22.77 2.98
CA VAL A 337 -3.08 -21.58 2.42
C VAL A 337 -4.13 -20.49 2.27
N TYR A 338 -3.88 -19.36 2.91
CA TYR A 338 -4.73 -18.19 2.91
C TYR A 338 -4.11 -17.10 2.04
N SER A 339 -4.79 -16.70 0.97
CA SER A 339 -4.44 -15.53 0.17
C SER A 339 -5.10 -14.28 0.77
N ILE A 340 -4.32 -13.22 0.97
CA ILE A 340 -4.75 -12.03 1.71
C ILE A 340 -4.61 -10.79 0.83
N GLY A 341 -5.74 -10.17 0.47
CA GLY A 341 -5.75 -8.89 -0.23
C GLY A 341 -5.48 -7.70 0.70
N LEU A 342 -4.76 -6.69 0.19
CA LEU A 342 -4.51 -5.43 0.89
C LEU A 342 -5.32 -4.28 0.28
N PRO A 343 -5.89 -3.38 1.11
CA PRO A 343 -6.72 -2.29 0.61
C PRO A 343 -5.88 -1.20 -0.05
N THR A 344 -6.51 -0.41 -0.94
CA THR A 344 -5.90 0.82 -1.44
C THR A 344 -5.79 1.82 -0.30
N MET A 345 -4.62 2.41 -0.13
CA MET A 345 -4.36 3.43 0.88
C MET A 345 -4.37 4.81 0.22
N TYR A 346 -5.10 5.75 0.80
CA TYR A 346 -5.18 7.13 0.34
C TYR A 346 -4.55 8.06 1.36
N TRP A 347 -3.60 8.88 0.89
CA TRP A 347 -3.10 10.02 1.63
C TRP A 347 -3.93 11.23 1.25
N ARG A 348 -4.93 11.55 2.06
CA ARG A 348 -5.90 12.63 1.82
C ARG A 348 -5.39 13.96 2.33
N SER A 349 -5.99 15.04 1.82
CA SER A 349 -5.87 16.40 2.36
C SER A 349 -4.44 16.95 2.38
N LEU A 350 -3.68 16.76 1.29
CA LEU A 350 -2.29 17.24 1.19
C LEU A 350 -2.15 18.76 1.41
N LEU A 351 -3.16 19.55 1.03
CA LEU A 351 -3.18 21.02 1.20
C LEU A 351 -3.66 21.50 2.58
N SER A 352 -4.01 20.60 3.51
CA SER A 352 -4.46 20.94 4.86
C SER A 352 -3.80 20.06 5.91
N GLU A 353 -4.59 19.30 6.68
CA GLU A 353 -4.09 18.34 7.66
C GLU A 353 -4.19 16.95 7.01
N PRO A 354 -3.05 16.36 6.61
CA PRO A 354 -3.10 15.13 5.86
C PRO A 354 -3.43 13.93 6.75
N TYR A 355 -4.27 13.04 6.25
CA TYR A 355 -4.68 11.82 6.97
C TYR A 355 -4.71 10.62 6.04
N ILE A 356 -4.68 9.42 6.64
CA ILE A 356 -4.76 8.15 5.91
C ILE A 356 -6.19 7.66 5.87
N GLU A 357 -6.62 7.21 4.70
CA GLU A 357 -7.91 6.56 4.48
C GLU A 357 -7.70 5.26 3.72
N LEU A 358 -8.30 4.16 4.17
CA LEU A 358 -8.32 2.91 3.43
C LEU A 358 -9.58 2.82 2.58
N GLY A 359 -9.46 2.27 1.38
CA GLY A 359 -10.59 2.10 0.48
C GLY A 359 -10.45 0.90 -0.46
N GLY A 360 -11.58 0.54 -1.07
CA GLY A 360 -11.66 -0.56 -2.02
C GLY A 360 -12.10 -1.87 -1.37
N ARG A 361 -12.24 -2.90 -2.20
CA ARG A 361 -12.64 -4.25 -1.79
C ARG A 361 -11.43 -5.17 -1.79
N VAL A 362 -11.27 -5.92 -0.72
CA VAL A 362 -10.26 -6.97 -0.58
C VAL A 362 -10.92 -8.28 -0.23
N THR A 363 -10.22 -9.38 -0.41
CA THR A 363 -10.69 -10.71 -0.04
C THR A 363 -9.60 -11.43 0.73
N VAL A 364 -9.97 -12.07 1.83
CA VAL A 364 -9.19 -13.15 2.43
C VAL A 364 -9.80 -14.47 1.94
N ALA A 365 -9.00 -15.37 1.39
CA ALA A 365 -9.52 -16.61 0.80
C ALA A 365 -8.67 -17.82 1.19
N CYS A 366 -9.31 -18.97 1.41
CA CYS A 366 -8.67 -20.27 1.55
C CYS A 366 -9.50 -21.30 0.77
N GLY A 367 -9.02 -21.70 -0.41
CA GLY A 367 -9.83 -22.47 -1.36
C GLY A 367 -11.11 -21.71 -1.75
N ASP A 368 -12.26 -22.37 -1.63
CA ASP A 368 -13.58 -21.78 -1.94
C ASP A 368 -14.15 -20.94 -0.78
N ALA A 369 -13.58 -21.01 0.42
CA ALA A 369 -14.00 -20.20 1.56
C ALA A 369 -13.42 -18.78 1.43
N VAL A 370 -14.27 -17.76 1.54
CA VAL A 370 -13.90 -16.37 1.24
C VAL A 370 -14.48 -15.38 2.23
N ALA A 371 -13.71 -14.34 2.53
CA ALA A 371 -14.12 -13.20 3.33
C ALA A 371 -13.91 -11.90 2.52
N PRO A 372 -14.86 -11.51 1.65
CA PRO A 372 -14.84 -10.20 1.02
C PRO A 372 -15.08 -9.09 2.06
N ILE A 373 -14.14 -8.14 2.12
CA ILE A 373 -14.14 -6.97 2.99
C ILE A 373 -14.09 -5.71 2.13
N THR A 374 -14.97 -4.76 2.40
CA THR A 374 -15.01 -3.45 1.74
C THR A 374 -14.63 -2.36 2.73
N PHE A 375 -13.57 -1.62 2.41
CA PHE A 375 -13.19 -0.39 3.07
C PHE A 375 -13.87 0.79 2.35
N HIS A 376 -14.69 1.52 3.08
CA HIS A 376 -15.47 2.62 2.53
C HIS A 376 -14.70 3.93 2.69
N THR A 377 -14.47 4.60 1.57
CA THR A 377 -14.02 5.99 1.58
C THR A 377 -15.18 6.92 1.94
N LYS A 378 -14.88 8.06 2.55
CA LYS A 378 -15.86 9.05 2.97
C LYS A 378 -16.79 9.45 1.82
N PRO A 379 -18.12 9.30 1.97
CA PRO A 379 -19.07 9.79 0.98
C PRO A 379 -19.05 11.32 0.87
N PHE A 380 -19.44 11.84 -0.30
CA PHE A 380 -19.55 13.29 -0.51
C PHE A 380 -20.62 13.97 0.37
N TYR A 381 -21.66 13.23 0.77
CA TYR A 381 -22.79 13.75 1.57
C TYR A 381 -22.90 13.00 2.90
N GLY A 382 -22.38 13.61 3.98
CA GLY A 382 -22.43 13.01 5.31
C GLY A 382 -21.72 11.65 5.40
N GLY A 383 -21.88 10.97 6.54
CA GLY A 383 -21.28 9.66 6.78
C GLY A 383 -20.05 9.69 7.68
N LYS A 384 -19.72 8.51 8.21
CA LYS A 384 -18.56 8.31 9.07
C LYS A 384 -17.32 7.99 8.22
N LEU A 385 -16.15 8.36 8.73
CA LEU A 385 -14.86 7.98 8.16
C LEU A 385 -14.56 6.53 8.51
N HIS A 386 -13.66 5.92 7.73
CA HIS A 386 -13.03 4.64 8.09
C HIS A 386 -13.98 3.45 8.25
N CYS A 387 -15.20 3.55 7.72
CA CYS A 387 -16.17 2.47 7.74
C CYS A 387 -15.64 1.23 7.01
N VAL A 388 -15.88 0.07 7.59
CA VAL A 388 -15.62 -1.24 6.98
C VAL A 388 -16.87 -2.10 7.05
N SER A 389 -17.09 -2.89 6.01
CA SER A 389 -18.14 -3.91 6.00
C SER A 389 -17.68 -5.14 5.24
N GLY A 390 -18.10 -6.31 5.65
CA GLY A 390 -17.85 -7.54 4.90
C GLY A 390 -18.65 -8.70 5.43
N GLU A 391 -18.38 -9.86 4.87
CA GLU A 391 -19.00 -11.13 5.25
C GLU A 391 -17.98 -12.24 5.06
N VAL A 392 -17.98 -13.20 5.98
CA VAL A 392 -17.19 -14.42 5.86
C VAL A 392 -18.13 -15.52 5.38
N LYS A 393 -17.72 -16.25 4.35
CA LYS A 393 -18.46 -17.35 3.75
C LYS A 393 -17.63 -18.63 3.79
N SER A 394 -18.29 -19.73 4.12
CA SER A 394 -17.72 -21.07 4.04
C SER A 394 -17.47 -21.47 2.58
N ALA A 395 -16.80 -22.60 2.37
CA ALA A 395 -16.59 -23.18 1.05
C ALA A 395 -17.91 -23.54 0.33
N THR A 396 -19.01 -23.75 1.06
CA THR A 396 -20.35 -23.99 0.49
C THR A 396 -21.06 -22.70 0.07
N GLY A 397 -20.47 -21.53 0.35
CA GLY A 397 -21.07 -20.21 0.11
C GLY A 397 -22.02 -19.75 1.21
N GLU A 398 -22.19 -20.52 2.27
CA GLU A 398 -23.01 -20.15 3.43
C GLU A 398 -22.31 -19.08 4.27
N MET A 399 -23.07 -18.09 4.72
CA MET A 399 -22.54 -17.01 5.54
C MET A 399 -22.22 -17.52 6.95
N VAL A 400 -21.00 -17.27 7.41
CA VAL A 400 -20.50 -17.60 8.75
C VAL A 400 -20.72 -16.43 9.70
N CYS A 401 -20.26 -15.24 9.30
CA CYS A 401 -20.48 -14.01 10.05
C CYS A 401 -20.44 -12.78 9.15
N LYS A 402 -21.07 -11.70 9.63
CA LYS A 402 -20.95 -10.35 9.06
C LYS A 402 -19.93 -9.55 9.84
N VAL A 403 -19.09 -8.79 9.14
CA VAL A 403 -18.14 -7.84 9.70
C VAL A 403 -18.63 -6.43 9.44
N SER A 404 -18.63 -5.57 10.45
CA SER A 404 -18.95 -4.15 10.29
C SER A 404 -18.26 -3.29 11.34
N GLY A 405 -18.01 -2.02 11.04
CA GLY A 405 -17.48 -1.08 12.01
C GLY A 405 -16.64 0.00 11.36
N GLU A 406 -15.66 0.48 12.10
CA GLU A 406 -14.70 1.52 11.75
C GLU A 406 -13.30 0.95 12.02
N TRP A 407 -12.46 0.81 10.99
CA TRP A 407 -11.20 0.06 11.09
C TRP A 407 -10.18 0.68 12.06
N ASP A 408 -10.38 1.94 12.46
CA ASP A 408 -9.50 2.68 13.35
C ASP A 408 -10.01 2.77 14.81
N THR A 409 -11.27 2.39 15.06
CA THR A 409 -11.88 2.55 16.39
C THR A 409 -12.51 1.26 16.88
N LYS A 410 -13.49 0.71 16.17
CA LYS A 410 -14.28 -0.44 16.64
C LYS A 410 -14.75 -1.33 15.50
N LEU A 411 -14.56 -2.63 15.65
CA LEU A 411 -15.07 -3.67 14.75
C LEU A 411 -16.06 -4.57 15.48
N GLU A 412 -17.09 -5.00 14.77
CA GLU A 412 -18.12 -5.92 15.23
C GLU A 412 -18.26 -7.07 14.24
N LEU A 413 -18.27 -8.30 14.77
CA LEU A 413 -18.56 -9.53 14.07
C LEU A 413 -19.87 -10.10 14.59
N GLN A 414 -20.83 -10.33 13.70
CA GLN A 414 -22.13 -10.91 14.00
C GLN A 414 -22.23 -12.28 13.33
N TYR A 415 -22.26 -13.35 14.12
CA TYR A 415 -22.32 -14.73 13.66
C TYR A 415 -23.77 -15.14 13.36
N THR A 416 -23.95 -16.09 12.45
CA THR A 416 -25.29 -16.59 12.07
C THR A 416 -26.02 -17.34 13.18
N ASP A 417 -25.29 -17.84 14.18
CA ASP A 417 -25.85 -18.47 15.38
C ASP A 417 -26.29 -17.47 16.46
N GLY A 418 -26.18 -16.16 16.19
CA GLY A 418 -26.59 -15.09 17.09
C GLY A 418 -25.50 -14.61 18.06
N ARG A 419 -24.31 -15.23 18.07
CA ARG A 419 -23.16 -14.69 18.81
C ARG A 419 -22.70 -13.38 18.17
N SER A 420 -22.18 -12.46 18.98
CA SER A 420 -21.41 -11.32 18.48
C SER A 420 -20.07 -11.21 19.20
N LYS A 421 -19.11 -10.61 18.51
CA LYS A 421 -17.77 -10.32 19.01
C LYS A 421 -17.38 -8.91 18.61
N GLU A 422 -16.73 -8.22 19.52
CA GLU A 422 -16.37 -6.82 19.35
C GLU A 422 -14.89 -6.62 19.63
N TRP A 423 -14.24 -5.80 18.79
CA TRP A 423 -12.87 -5.37 18.97
C TRP A 423 -12.83 -3.85 19.10
N ASN A 424 -12.36 -3.35 20.24
CA ASN A 424 -12.02 -1.93 20.39
C ASN A 424 -10.58 -1.73 19.94
N ILE A 425 -10.42 -1.39 18.66
CA ILE A 425 -9.14 -1.33 17.95
C ILE A 425 -8.21 -0.30 18.56
N SER A 426 -8.74 0.85 18.96
CA SER A 426 -7.97 1.93 19.57
C SER A 426 -7.37 1.57 20.94
N GLU A 427 -7.97 0.60 21.64
CA GLU A 427 -7.56 0.12 22.96
C GLU A 427 -6.67 -1.13 22.91
N LEU A 428 -6.47 -1.73 21.73
CA LEU A 428 -5.63 -2.91 21.59
C LEU A 428 -4.16 -2.60 21.94
N LYS A 429 -3.62 -3.35 22.90
CA LYS A 429 -2.23 -3.24 23.32
C LYS A 429 -1.33 -3.93 22.30
N ARG A 430 -0.49 -3.14 21.63
CA ARG A 430 0.55 -3.67 20.74
C ARG A 430 1.63 -4.39 21.55
N GLN A 431 2.12 -5.50 21.02
CA GLN A 431 3.30 -6.16 21.57
C GLN A 431 4.54 -5.54 20.92
N PRO A 432 5.49 -5.03 21.73
CA PRO A 432 6.68 -4.39 21.18
C PRO A 432 7.51 -5.42 20.42
N LYS A 433 7.91 -5.06 19.20
CA LYS A 433 8.90 -5.87 18.48
C LYS A 433 10.23 -5.85 19.22
N ARG A 434 10.99 -6.92 19.08
CA ARG A 434 12.33 -7.07 19.63
C ARG A 434 13.33 -6.96 18.49
N CYS A 435 14.33 -6.12 18.66
CA CYS A 435 15.37 -5.91 17.66
C CYS A 435 16.74 -6.03 18.31
N ARG A 436 17.75 -6.39 17.51
CA ARG A 436 19.14 -6.31 17.94
C ARG A 436 19.55 -4.84 18.16
N PRO A 437 20.40 -4.53 19.15
CA PRO A 437 21.01 -3.23 19.30
C PRO A 437 21.69 -2.77 18.00
N ILE A 438 21.63 -1.48 17.68
CA ILE A 438 22.12 -0.93 16.40
C ILE A 438 23.59 -1.31 16.15
N ASP A 439 24.43 -1.33 17.18
CA ASP A 439 25.85 -1.67 17.07
C ASP A 439 26.10 -3.15 16.70
N SER A 440 25.10 -4.00 16.90
CA SER A 440 25.10 -5.42 16.56
C SER A 440 24.40 -5.74 15.24
N GLN A 441 23.85 -4.72 14.56
CA GLN A 441 23.18 -4.87 13.27
C GLN A 441 24.17 -4.78 12.11
N ASP A 442 23.88 -5.40 10.96
CA ASP A 442 24.66 -5.28 9.74
C ASP A 442 24.50 -3.91 9.06
N ASN A 443 25.47 -3.54 8.21
CA ASN A 443 25.48 -2.22 7.55
C ASN A 443 24.23 -1.89 6.70
N PHE A 444 23.54 -2.92 6.21
CA PHE A 444 22.33 -2.81 5.39
C PHE A 444 21.04 -3.10 6.17
N GLU A 445 21.12 -3.30 7.49
CA GLU A 445 19.91 -3.35 8.31
C GLU A 445 19.32 -1.95 8.47
N SER A 446 17.99 -1.84 8.31
CA SER A 446 17.29 -0.55 8.19
C SER A 446 17.65 0.45 9.29
N ARG A 447 17.68 0.04 10.56
CA ARG A 447 17.93 0.97 11.67
C ARG A 447 19.38 1.46 11.70
N ARG A 448 20.35 0.59 11.38
CA ARG A 448 21.77 0.98 11.26
C ARG A 448 22.01 1.85 10.04
N LEU A 449 21.47 1.47 8.89
CA LEU A 449 21.62 2.20 7.62
C LEU A 449 21.06 3.63 7.74
N TRP A 450 19.85 3.77 8.27
CA TRP A 450 19.14 5.05 8.36
C TRP A 450 19.41 5.82 9.66
N GLN A 451 20.28 5.31 10.54
CA GLN A 451 20.57 5.90 11.85
C GLN A 451 20.89 7.41 11.79
N PRO A 452 21.74 7.92 10.88
CA PRO A 452 22.07 9.34 10.82
C PRO A 452 20.85 10.21 10.46
N VAL A 453 19.98 9.71 9.58
CA VAL A 453 18.73 10.40 9.19
C VAL A 453 17.76 10.43 10.37
N THR A 454 17.56 9.27 11.01
CA THR A 454 16.64 9.14 12.17
C THR A 454 17.09 10.00 13.35
N GLN A 455 18.39 10.04 13.67
CA GLN A 455 18.91 10.92 14.73
C GLN A 455 18.69 12.40 14.41
N ALA A 456 18.96 12.81 13.17
CA ALA A 456 18.73 14.20 12.73
C ALA A 456 17.24 14.58 12.82
N LEU A 457 16.33 13.70 12.37
CA LEU A 457 14.88 13.91 12.48
C LEU A 457 14.42 14.03 13.94
N ARG A 458 14.86 13.12 14.81
CA ARG A 458 14.52 13.15 16.25
C ARG A 458 15.05 14.39 16.97
N SER A 459 16.17 14.94 16.49
CA SER A 459 16.71 16.22 17.00
C SER A 459 16.03 17.47 16.42
N GLY A 460 15.04 17.30 15.52
CA GLY A 460 14.37 18.40 14.83
C GLY A 460 15.19 19.04 13.70
N ASN A 461 16.36 18.48 13.36
CA ASN A 461 17.25 19.02 12.33
C ASN A 461 16.92 18.45 10.94
N THR A 462 15.89 19.01 10.31
CA THR A 462 15.35 18.57 9.02
C THR A 462 16.34 18.77 7.86
N MET A 463 17.19 19.80 7.93
CA MET A 463 18.23 20.06 6.94
C MET A 463 19.33 19.00 6.98
N LEU A 464 19.81 18.67 8.18
CA LEU A 464 20.81 17.61 8.37
C LEU A 464 20.25 16.24 7.98
N ALA A 465 18.98 15.96 8.31
CA ALA A 465 18.30 14.74 7.89
C ALA A 465 18.26 14.63 6.35
N SER A 466 17.93 15.72 5.66
CA SER A 466 17.91 15.76 4.20
C SER A 466 19.30 15.52 3.61
N HIS A 467 20.34 16.12 4.20
CA HIS A 467 21.72 15.91 3.78
C HIS A 467 22.15 14.44 3.92
N HIS A 468 21.93 13.83 5.08
CA HIS A 468 22.26 12.42 5.31
C HIS A 468 21.47 11.48 4.39
N LYS A 469 20.19 11.78 4.16
CA LYS A 469 19.35 11.03 3.22
C LYS A 469 19.94 11.05 1.82
N CYS A 470 20.27 12.24 1.29
CA CYS A 470 20.90 12.35 -0.03
C CYS A 470 22.22 11.58 -0.10
N GLN A 471 23.07 11.67 0.92
CA GLN A 471 24.35 10.94 0.97
C GLN A 471 24.18 9.41 0.86
N ILE A 472 23.16 8.85 1.51
CA ILE A 472 22.87 7.42 1.46
C ILE A 472 22.40 7.04 0.05
N GLU A 473 21.45 7.79 -0.50
CA GLU A 473 20.87 7.54 -1.83
C GLU A 473 21.91 7.68 -2.95
N GLU A 474 22.74 8.73 -2.92
CA GLU A 474 23.82 8.98 -3.89
C GLU A 474 24.87 7.87 -3.86
N ARG A 475 25.35 7.48 -2.66
CA ARG A 475 26.35 6.41 -2.51
C ARG A 475 25.87 5.10 -3.13
N LEU A 476 24.59 4.79 -2.98
CA LEU A 476 24.02 3.54 -3.48
C LEU A 476 23.73 3.61 -4.97
N HIS A 477 23.35 4.79 -5.48
CA HIS A 477 23.27 5.03 -6.91
C HIS A 477 24.65 4.83 -7.58
N GLU A 478 25.72 5.42 -7.03
CA GLU A 478 27.09 5.25 -7.54
C GLU A 478 27.55 3.78 -7.52
N GLN A 479 27.27 3.04 -6.44
CA GLN A 479 27.58 1.62 -6.34
C GLN A 479 26.82 0.75 -7.35
N SER A 480 25.62 1.17 -7.75
CA SER A 480 24.82 0.48 -8.77
C SER A 480 25.31 0.78 -10.19
N CYS A 481 25.70 2.04 -10.48
CA CYS A 481 26.21 2.44 -11.79
C CYS A 481 27.67 2.01 -12.03
N GLY A 482 28.47 1.82 -10.97
CA GLY A 482 29.87 1.39 -11.07
C GLY A 482 30.08 -0.07 -11.50
N LYS A 483 29.02 -0.84 -11.78
CA LYS A 483 29.07 -2.28 -12.09
C LYS A 483 29.03 -2.65 -13.59
N GLY A 484 29.16 -1.71 -14.52
CA GLY A 484 29.33 -2.01 -15.96
C GLY A 484 28.23 -1.47 -16.87
N ASP A 485 28.37 -1.73 -18.18
CA ASP A 485 27.65 -1.17 -19.36
C ASP A 485 26.17 -0.77 -19.11
N PRO A 486 25.72 0.45 -19.50
CA PRO A 486 24.37 0.94 -19.25
C PRO A 486 23.23 0.05 -19.78
N GLU A 487 23.44 -0.74 -20.83
CA GLU A 487 22.44 -1.69 -21.35
C GLU A 487 22.32 -2.98 -20.51
N GLN A 488 23.36 -3.35 -19.74
CA GLN A 488 23.29 -4.45 -18.78
C GLN A 488 22.82 -3.98 -17.38
N GLY A 489 22.96 -2.69 -17.09
CA GLY A 489 22.55 -2.06 -15.83
C GLY A 489 21.04 -2.09 -15.58
N GLU A 490 20.21 -1.91 -16.60
CA GLU A 490 18.73 -1.98 -16.45
C GLU A 490 18.25 -3.40 -16.12
N MET A 491 18.90 -4.43 -16.67
CA MET A 491 18.57 -5.83 -16.40
C MET A 491 19.15 -6.32 -15.06
N ALA A 492 20.32 -5.81 -14.66
CA ALA A 492 20.93 -6.07 -13.36
C ALA A 492 20.24 -5.35 -12.19
N GLN A 493 19.59 -4.21 -12.44
CA GLN A 493 18.75 -3.51 -11.45
C GLN A 493 17.41 -4.23 -11.17
N GLN A 494 16.96 -5.11 -12.08
CA GLN A 494 15.71 -5.87 -11.92
C GLN A 494 15.86 -7.15 -11.08
N THR A 495 17.08 -7.67 -10.91
CA THR A 495 17.34 -8.87 -10.10
C THR A 495 18.67 -8.77 -9.37
N HIS A 496 18.68 -8.06 -8.24
CA HIS A 496 19.72 -8.30 -7.24
C HIS A 496 19.65 -9.78 -6.82
N ASP A 497 20.79 -10.45 -6.61
CA ASP A 497 20.80 -11.73 -5.88
C ASP A 497 20.44 -11.43 -4.42
N ALA A 498 19.14 -11.25 -4.18
CA ALA A 498 18.58 -10.95 -2.88
C ALA A 498 19.06 -12.00 -1.89
N LYS A 499 19.54 -11.57 -0.73
CA LYS A 499 20.23 -12.44 0.23
C LYS A 499 19.27 -13.46 0.84
N LEU A 500 18.04 -13.03 1.11
CA LEU A 500 17.03 -13.79 1.85
C LEU A 500 15.94 -14.35 0.93
N PHE A 501 15.71 -13.73 -0.23
CA PHE A 501 14.63 -14.11 -1.13
C PHE A 501 15.14 -14.53 -2.51
N ARG A 502 14.38 -15.36 -3.21
CA ARG A 502 14.62 -15.76 -4.59
C ARG A 502 13.37 -15.53 -5.42
N LEU A 503 13.55 -15.09 -6.66
CA LEU A 503 12.44 -14.87 -7.57
C LEU A 503 11.95 -16.23 -8.13
N GLU A 504 10.69 -16.57 -7.88
CA GLU A 504 10.02 -17.74 -8.46
C GLU A 504 8.84 -17.26 -9.32
N GLY A 505 8.98 -17.37 -10.64
CA GLY A 505 8.03 -16.73 -11.57
C GLY A 505 8.07 -15.21 -11.42
N ASN A 506 6.97 -14.62 -10.96
CA ASN A 506 6.85 -13.17 -10.72
C ASN A 506 6.78 -12.81 -9.23
N VAL A 507 7.04 -13.76 -8.33
CA VAL A 507 6.85 -13.60 -6.89
C VAL A 507 8.16 -13.92 -6.17
N TRP A 508 8.57 -13.05 -5.25
CA TRP A 508 9.73 -13.31 -4.41
C TRP A 508 9.36 -14.26 -3.27
N LYS A 509 10.11 -15.36 -3.17
CA LYS A 509 9.91 -16.43 -2.20
C LYS A 509 11.10 -16.50 -1.25
N TYR A 510 10.85 -16.74 0.03
CA TYR A 510 11.92 -16.86 1.02
C TYR A 510 12.80 -18.07 0.72
N LYS A 511 14.13 -17.92 0.83
CA LYS A 511 15.10 -18.97 0.50
C LYS A 511 15.08 -20.12 1.52
N TYR A 512 14.64 -19.86 2.76
CA TYR A 512 14.71 -20.80 3.88
C TYR A 512 13.35 -21.03 4.56
N PRO A 513 12.28 -21.36 3.82
CA PRO A 513 10.95 -21.43 4.39
C PRO A 513 10.81 -22.62 5.33
N LEU A 514 9.97 -22.45 6.36
CA LEU A 514 9.57 -23.48 7.28
C LEU A 514 9.10 -24.75 6.53
N GLY A 515 9.59 -25.92 6.94
CA GLY A 515 9.14 -27.23 6.43
C GLY A 515 9.76 -27.71 5.10
N LYS A 516 10.63 -26.93 4.42
CA LYS A 516 11.45 -27.47 3.32
C LYS A 516 12.81 -27.95 3.87
N PRO A 517 13.28 -29.16 3.52
CA PRO A 517 14.65 -29.56 3.85
C PRO A 517 15.63 -28.65 3.11
N SER A 518 16.58 -28.09 3.87
CA SER A 518 17.66 -27.23 3.41
C SER A 518 18.59 -27.92 2.41
#